data_AF-A0A0C2G633-F1
#
_entry.id   AF-A0A0C2G633-F1
#
_cell.length_a   1.000
_cell.length_b   1.000
_cell.length_c   1.000
_cell.angle_alpha   90.00
_cell.angle_beta   90.00
_cell.angle_gamma   90.00
#
_symmetry.space_group_name_H-M   'P 1'
#
loop_
_entity.id
_entity.type
_entity.pdbx_description
1 polymer ?
#
loop_
_entity_poly.entity_id
_entity_poly.type
_entity_poly.pdbx_seq_one_letter_code
_entity_poly.pdbx_strand_id
1 'polypeptide(L)'
;MDVTFDVGGQPFNDHREANFLRMIDRKAPLLYEADVVNQAIRRYETCWLPMQAAHPDMNVIPPLDVHWVWHTHMLSPLHYQEFKYYLF
;
A
#
# COMPACT_ATOMS: atom_id res chain seq x y z
N MET A 1 -12.75 8.01 -9.65
CA MET A 1 -12.55 8.80 -8.41
C MET A 1 -11.21 8.33 -7.85
N ASP A 2 -10.13 8.88 -8.38
CA ASP A 2 -8.78 8.56 -7.91
C ASP A 2 -8.53 9.37 -6.65
N VAL A 3 -8.56 8.69 -5.50
CA VAL A 3 -8.19 9.29 -4.22
C VAL A 3 -6.67 9.30 -4.18
N THR A 4 -6.06 10.34 -4.75
CA THR A 4 -4.67 10.67 -4.45
C THR A 4 -4.62 11.00 -2.96
N PHE A 5 -4.33 9.99 -2.14
CA PHE A 5 -4.04 10.17 -0.72
C PHE A 5 -2.68 10.87 -0.63
N ASP A 6 -2.72 12.19 -0.62
CA ASP A 6 -1.56 13.03 -0.35
C ASP A 6 -1.25 12.90 1.14
N VAL A 7 -0.29 12.03 1.46
CA VAL A 7 0.23 11.90 2.82
C VAL A 7 1.07 13.15 3.12
N GLY A 8 0.37 14.20 3.55
CA GLY A 8 0.99 15.36 4.21
C GLY A 8 2.05 16.10 3.40
N GLY A 9 1.83 16.39 2.11
CA GLY A 9 2.63 17.36 1.38
C GLY A 9 4.12 16.99 1.19
N GLN A 10 4.47 15.72 1.37
CA GLN A 10 5.74 15.19 0.89
C GLN A 10 5.54 14.86 -0.59
N PRO A 11 6.18 15.58 -1.55
CA PRO A 11 6.07 15.21 -2.95
C PRO A 11 6.52 13.76 -3.11
N PHE A 12 5.76 12.98 -3.89
CA PHE A 12 6.12 11.63 -4.31
C PHE A 12 7.57 11.68 -4.82
N ASN A 13 8.51 11.25 -3.98
CA ASN A 13 9.92 11.36 -4.30
C ASN A 13 10.33 9.98 -4.79
N ASP A 14 10.35 9.80 -6.11
CA ASP A 14 10.60 8.51 -6.78
C ASP A 14 11.78 7.73 -6.17
N HIS A 15 12.79 8.44 -5.65
CA HIS A 15 13.95 7.86 -4.99
C HIS A 15 13.64 7.21 -3.63
N ARG A 16 12.71 7.76 -2.84
CA ARG A 16 12.31 7.19 -1.54
C ARG A 16 11.51 5.92 -1.75
N GLU A 17 10.57 5.93 -2.68
CA GLU A 17 9.69 4.79 -2.94
C GLU A 17 10.43 3.65 -3.65
N ALA A 18 11.33 3.97 -4.59
CA ALA A 18 12.20 2.96 -5.18
C ALA A 18 13.14 2.32 -4.14
N ASN A 19 13.65 3.10 -3.17
CA ASN A 19 14.47 2.56 -2.08
C ASN A 19 13.65 1.70 -1.12
N PHE A 20 12.40 2.07 -0.86
CA PHE A 20 11.47 1.28 -0.05
C PHE A 20 11.21 -0.09 -0.69
N LEU A 21 10.84 -0.13 -1.98
CA LEU A 21 10.61 -1.39 -2.69
C LEU A 21 11.87 -2.27 -2.73
N ARG A 22 13.03 -1.68 -3.01
CA ARG A 22 14.32 -2.38 -2.94
C ARG A 22 14.63 -2.95 -1.56
N MET A 23 14.21 -2.26 -0.50
CA MET A 23 14.35 -2.76 0.87
C MET A 23 13.42 -3.94 1.11
N ILE A 24 12.15 -3.85 0.69
CA ILE A 24 11.19 -4.96 0.79
C ILE A 24 11.72 -6.21 0.08
N ASP A 25 12.17 -6.07 -1.16
CA ASP A 25 12.69 -7.19 -1.97
C ASP A 25 13.87 -7.89 -1.31
N ARG A 26 14.71 -7.14 -0.58
CA ARG A 26 15.92 -7.68 0.06
C ARG A 26 15.67 -8.23 1.46
N LYS A 27 14.74 -7.63 2.22
CA LYS A 27 14.63 -7.83 3.67
C LYS A 27 13.32 -8.45 4.12
N ALA A 28 12.28 -8.42 3.28
CA ALA A 28 10.95 -8.90 3.63
C ALA A 28 10.32 -9.76 2.52
N PRO A 29 11.00 -10.83 2.05
CA PRO A 29 10.45 -11.72 1.02
C PRO A 29 9.15 -12.40 1.47
N LEU A 30 8.93 -12.54 2.77
CA LEU A 30 7.68 -13.03 3.37
C LEU A 30 6.45 -12.23 2.95
N LEU A 31 6.60 -10.95 2.57
CA LEU A 31 5.48 -10.13 2.10
C LEU A 31 4.92 -10.61 0.76
N TYR A 32 5.64 -11.49 0.04
CA TYR A 32 5.16 -12.11 -1.20
C TYR A 32 4.44 -13.44 -0.97
N GLU A 33 4.39 -13.96 0.26
CA GLU A 33 3.63 -15.18 0.57
C GLU A 33 2.12 -14.92 0.48
N ALA A 34 1.39 -15.82 -0.19
CA ALA A 34 -0.03 -15.62 -0.51
C ALA A 34 -0.88 -15.25 0.72
N ASP A 35 -0.70 -15.95 1.85
CA ASP A 35 -1.43 -15.66 3.08
C ASP A 35 -1.10 -14.28 3.66
N VAL A 36 0.17 -13.88 3.59
CA VAL A 36 0.63 -12.57 4.07
C VAL A 36 0.06 -11.45 3.20
N VAL A 37 0.11 -11.63 1.88
CA VAL A 37 -0.48 -10.71 0.90
C VAL A 37 -1.98 -10.54 1.16
N ASN A 38 -2.71 -11.64 1.34
CA ASN A 38 -4.15 -11.62 1.60
C ASN A 38 -4.49 -10.84 2.88
N GLN A 39 -3.73 -11.06 3.96
CA GLN A 39 -3.92 -10.31 5.20
C GLN A 39 -3.56 -8.83 5.08
N ALA A 40 -2.50 -8.51 4.32
CA ALA A 40 -2.09 -7.14 4.04
C ALA A 40 -3.15 -6.37 3.25
N ILE A 41 -3.68 -6.97 2.18
CA ILE A 41 -4.79 -6.43 1.38
C ILE A 41 -6.02 -6.22 2.26
N ARG A 42 -6.39 -7.22 3.08
CA ARG A 42 -7.51 -7.09 4.01
C ARG A 42 -7.32 -5.90 4.95
N ARG A 43 -6.16 -5.77 5.60
CA ARG A 43 -5.86 -4.64 6.50
C ARG A 43 -5.90 -3.30 5.78
N TYR A 44 -5.34 -3.23 4.58
CA TYR A 44 -5.37 -2.03 3.75
C TYR A 44 -6.82 -1.62 3.43
N GLU A 45 -7.65 -2.53 2.95
CA GLU A 45 -9.02 -2.21 2.52
C GLU A 45 -10.00 -1.98 3.68
N THR A 46 -9.93 -2.79 4.74
CA THR A 46 -10.93 -2.74 5.82
C THR A 46 -10.57 -1.78 6.95
N CYS A 47 -9.30 -1.44 7.10
CA CYS A 47 -8.83 -0.62 8.22
C CYS A 47 -8.20 0.68 7.73
N TRP A 48 -7.19 0.58 6.85
CA TRP A 48 -6.40 1.74 6.45
C TRP A 48 -7.19 2.72 5.58
N LEU A 49 -7.81 2.26 4.49
CA LEU A 49 -8.59 3.12 3.60
C LEU A 49 -9.74 3.84 4.31
N PRO A 50 -10.60 3.18 5.12
CA PRO A 50 -11.67 3.87 5.84
C PRO A 50 -11.13 4.87 6.87
N MET A 51 -10.04 4.54 7.56
CA MET A 51 -9.41 5.43 8.54
C MET A 51 -8.88 6.70 7.86
N GLN A 52 -8.14 6.56 6.75
CA GLN A 52 -7.58 7.70 6.05
C GLN A 52 -8.67 8.54 5.37
N ALA A 53 -9.75 7.92 4.88
CA ALA A 53 -10.91 8.64 4.36
C ALA A 53 -11.64 9.45 5.44
N ALA A 54 -11.70 8.93 6.67
CA ALA A 54 -12.31 9.62 7.82
C ALA A 54 -11.43 10.75 8.39
N HIS A 55 -10.10 10.59 8.29
CA HIS A 55 -9.12 11.51 8.87
C HIS A 55 -7.99 11.82 7.88
N PRO A 56 -8.26 12.60 6.81
CA PRO A 56 -7.28 12.86 5.75
C PRO A 56 -6.03 13.61 6.23
N ASP A 57 -6.17 14.46 7.24
CA ASP A 57 -5.06 15.25 7.81
C ASP A 57 -4.19 14.44 8.79
N MET A 58 -4.57 13.18 9.07
CA MET A 58 -3.84 12.34 9.99
C MET A 58 -2.58 11.79 9.32
N ASN A 59 -1.42 12.26 9.78
CA ASN A 59 -0.13 11.78 9.31
C ASN A 59 0.31 10.54 10.10
N VAL A 60 -0.35 9.41 9.85
CA VAL A 60 0.00 8.11 10.46
C VAL A 60 0.91 7.34 9.51
N ILE A 61 1.92 6.69 10.06
CA ILE A 61 2.76 5.75 9.31
C ILE A 61 2.06 4.39 9.30
N PRO A 62 1.69 3.83 8.12
CA PRO A 62 1.08 2.50 8.07
C PRO A 62 2.04 1.39 8.50
N PRO A 63 1.52 0.24 8.96
CA PRO A 63 2.30 -0.99 9.07
C PRO A 63 2.98 -1.34 7.74
N LEU A 64 4.13 -2.01 7.81
CA LEU A 64 5.01 -2.26 6.65
C LEU A 64 4.29 -2.92 5.46
N ASP A 65 3.45 -3.90 5.74
CA ASP A 65 2.70 -4.68 4.76
C ASP A 65 1.57 -3.86 4.12
N VAL A 66 0.88 -3.03 4.90
CA VAL A 66 -0.14 -2.08 4.41
C VAL A 66 0.51 -1.00 3.55
N HIS A 67 1.68 -0.51 3.96
CA HIS A 67 2.46 0.47 3.21
C HIS A 67 2.87 -0.09 1.84
N TRP A 68 3.32 -1.34 1.81
CA TRP A 68 3.67 -2.04 0.58
C TRP A 68 2.48 -2.22 -0.36
N VAL A 69 1.32 -2.64 0.15
CA VAL A 69 0.08 -2.76 -0.65
C VAL A 69 -0.36 -1.41 -1.22
N TRP A 70 -0.31 -0.35 -0.41
CA TRP A 70 -0.61 1.00 -0.87
C TRP A 70 0.33 1.44 -2.01
N HIS A 71 1.63 1.15 -1.91
CA HIS A 71 2.57 1.41 -3.00
C HIS A 71 2.21 0.67 -4.28
N THR A 72 1.86 -0.61 -4.20
CA THR A 72 1.42 -1.39 -5.36
C THR A 72 0.16 -0.81 -5.99
N HIS A 73 -0.81 -0.39 -5.17
CA HIS A 73 -2.03 0.28 -5.65
C HIS A 73 -1.69 1.58 -6.39
N MET A 74 -0.84 2.44 -5.82
CA MET A 74 -0.45 3.72 -6.43
C MET A 74 0.32 3.56 -7.75
N LEU A 75 1.16 2.51 -7.86
CA LEU A 75 1.93 2.23 -9.09
C LEU A 75 1.05 1.73 -10.22
N SER A 76 0.03 0.93 -9.92
CA SER A 76 -0.89 0.45 -10.95
C SER A 76 -2.27 0.08 -10.40
N PRO A 77 -3.19 1.06 -10.33
CA PRO A 77 -4.53 0.84 -9.79
C PRO A 77 -5.32 -0.25 -10.54
N LEU A 78 -5.15 -0.32 -11.87
CA LEU A 78 -5.84 -1.31 -12.71
C LEU A 78 -5.36 -2.74 -12.43
N HIS A 79 -4.04 -2.95 -12.39
CA HIS A 79 -3.48 -4.27 -12.09
C HIS A 79 -3.75 -4.68 -10.64
N TYR A 80 -3.85 -3.73 -9.71
CA TYR A 80 -4.24 -4.01 -8.34
C TYR A 80 -5.67 -4.58 -8.27
N GLN A 81 -6.61 -4.02 -9.05
CA GLN A 81 -7.96 -4.57 -9.16
C GLN A 81 -7.96 -5.97 -9.77
N GLU A 82 -7.20 -6.21 -10.84
CA GLU A 82 -7.08 -7.54 -11.45
C GLU A 82 -6.49 -8.56 -10.48
N PHE A 83 -5.40 -8.23 -9.80
CA PHE A 83 -4.74 -9.11 -8.82
C PHE A 83 -5.68 -9.54 -7.70
N LYS A 84 -6.52 -8.62 -7.22
CA LYS A 84 -7.57 -8.94 -6.25
C LYS A 84 -8.51 -10.03 -6.75
N TYR A 85 -8.91 -10.02 -8.02
CA TYR A 85 -9.81 -11.06 -8.56
C TYR A 85 -9.15 -12.44 -8.67
N TYR A 86 -7.82 -12.54 -8.63
CA TYR A 86 -7.10 -13.83 -8.68
C TYR A 86 -6.82 -14.43 -7.30
N LEU A 87 -6.93 -13.64 -6.23
CA LEU A 87 -6.66 -14.07 -4.86
C LEU A 87 -7.92 -14.48 -4.07
N PHE A 88 -9.11 -14.31 -4.67
CA PHE A 88 -10.41 -14.74 -4.15
C PHE A 88 -11.11 -15.67 -5.15
#